data_AF-A0A975E5T9-F1
#
_entry.id   AF-A0A975E5T9-F1
#
_cell.length_a   1.000
_cell.length_b   1.000
_cell.length_c   1.000
_cell.angle_alpha   90.00
_cell.angle_beta   90.00
_cell.angle_gamma   90.00
#
_symmetry.space_group_name_H-M   'P 1'
#
loop_
_entity.id
_entity.type
_entity.pdbx_description
1 polymer ?
#
loop_
_entity_poly.entity_id
_entity_poly.type
_entity_poly.pdbx_seq_one_letter_code
_entity_poly.pdbx_strand_id
1 'polypeptide(L)'
;MAERGLEPEFPAAARKELEAIDGPGRDTDPRIRDLRALPWCSIDNDDSLDLDQLTACEVLADGAVRVHVAVADVDSLVRKGSAIDAHALANTTSVYTSAKVFPMLPERLSTDLTSLNPGQDRLAIVTEMTVAADASVTHSAVCRALVHNKAKLAYDAVSAWIDGEGALPEAAQAVPGMDAQLRAQDDVAQRLRMRRHAQGSLELETFQPRALFDGEKVVDIRQQVQNRARQLIEELMIATNTCTARFLADSGGASLRRVVRSPERWLRIAEVAKRYGEVLPSQPDSLALEAFLARRHRADPLRFPDLSLVIVKLMGSGEYVVEQPGATPIGHFGLAVRDYTHSTAPNRRFPDLITSRMLKAVLAGTAPPYSLAELAMLAQHCTQQEDAAQKVERRVRKSEAALLLESHVGQSFDAIVTGHSERDSWVRIFSPPAEGRLAEGVPDIDVGQKLRVKLVSTDVERGFIDFVQTD
;
A
#
# COMPACT_ATOMS: atom_id res chain seq x y z
N MET A 1 -4.62 -12.17 15.68
CA MET A 1 -5.76 -12.54 14.82
C MET A 1 -7.04 -12.65 15.64
N ALA A 2 -7.26 -13.73 16.40
CA ALA A 2 -8.53 -13.98 17.10
C ALA A 2 -8.98 -12.86 18.07
N GLU A 3 -8.08 -12.31 18.89
CA GLU A 3 -8.38 -11.17 19.79
C GLU A 3 -8.89 -9.91 19.05
N ARG A 4 -8.64 -9.82 17.74
CA ARG A 4 -9.01 -8.69 16.89
C ARG A 4 -10.16 -9.02 15.93
N GLY A 5 -10.81 -10.19 16.09
CA GLY A 5 -11.93 -10.60 15.24
C GLY A 5 -11.52 -11.05 13.83
N LEU A 6 -10.26 -11.46 13.65
CA LEU A 6 -9.74 -12.01 12.39
C LEU A 6 -9.58 -13.54 12.50
N GLU A 7 -9.82 -14.23 11.40
CA GLU A 7 -9.77 -15.69 11.27
C GLU A 7 -8.40 -16.14 10.76
N PRO A 8 -7.58 -16.83 11.57
CA PRO A 8 -6.25 -17.28 11.13
C PRO A 8 -6.30 -18.50 10.21
N GLU A 9 -7.39 -19.27 10.23
CA GLU A 9 -7.54 -20.53 9.51
C GLU A 9 -8.76 -20.48 8.60
N PHE A 10 -8.67 -21.08 7.42
CA PHE A 10 -9.80 -21.16 6.49
C PHE A 10 -10.88 -22.14 6.99
N PRO A 11 -12.17 -21.75 6.96
CA PRO A 11 -13.25 -22.64 7.35
C PRO A 11 -13.36 -23.86 6.41
N ALA A 12 -13.93 -24.96 6.91
CA ALA A 12 -14.07 -26.20 6.13
C ALA A 12 -14.83 -26.00 4.81
N ALA A 13 -15.81 -25.09 4.78
CA ALA A 13 -16.54 -24.75 3.56
C ALA A 13 -15.65 -24.10 2.49
N ALA A 14 -14.76 -23.18 2.89
CA ALA A 14 -13.82 -22.53 1.97
C ALA A 14 -12.76 -23.52 1.44
N ARG A 15 -12.29 -24.44 2.29
CA ARG A 15 -11.37 -25.52 1.85
C ARG A 15 -12.03 -26.46 0.84
N LYS A 16 -13.28 -26.86 1.10
CA LYS A 16 -14.05 -27.71 0.18
C LYS A 16 -14.34 -27.00 -1.14
N GLU A 17 -14.63 -25.71 -1.10
CA GLU A 17 -14.78 -24.89 -2.31
C GLU A 17 -13.47 -24.87 -3.12
N LEU A 18 -12.33 -24.64 -2.47
CA LEU A 18 -11.02 -24.64 -3.11
C LEU A 18 -10.67 -25.98 -3.77
N GLU A 19 -11.01 -27.10 -3.13
CA GLU A 19 -10.79 -28.45 -3.68
C GLU A 19 -11.56 -28.67 -4.99
N ALA A 20 -12.70 -28.00 -5.19
CA ALA A 20 -13.50 -28.08 -6.39
C ALA A 20 -13.02 -27.16 -7.54
N ILE A 21 -12.02 -26.31 -7.29
CA ILE A 21 -11.43 -25.44 -8.32
C ILE A 21 -10.32 -26.21 -9.04
N ASP A 22 -10.53 -26.55 -10.30
CA ASP A 22 -9.63 -27.40 -11.09
C ASP A 22 -8.56 -26.62 -11.88
N GLY A 23 -8.62 -25.29 -11.90
CA GLY A 23 -7.68 -24.47 -12.65
C GLY A 23 -7.98 -22.97 -12.59
N PRO A 24 -7.19 -22.16 -13.33
CA PRO A 24 -7.40 -20.71 -13.40
C PRO A 24 -8.75 -20.39 -14.04
N GLY A 25 -9.28 -19.21 -13.73
CA GLY A 25 -10.55 -18.74 -14.29
C GLY A 25 -10.53 -18.74 -15.82
N ARG A 26 -11.61 -19.24 -16.43
CA ARG A 26 -11.83 -19.20 -17.88
C ARG A 26 -13.13 -18.48 -18.18
N ASP A 27 -13.12 -17.69 -19.23
CA ASP A 27 -14.29 -16.94 -19.67
C ASP A 27 -14.22 -16.78 -21.19
N THR A 28 -15.29 -17.17 -21.87
CA THR A 28 -15.38 -17.15 -23.34
C THR A 28 -16.18 -15.96 -23.86
N ASP A 29 -16.46 -14.96 -23.02
CA ASP A 29 -17.10 -13.71 -23.44
C ASP A 29 -16.28 -13.05 -24.57
N PRO A 30 -16.86 -12.85 -25.77
CA PRO A 30 -16.14 -12.29 -26.91
C PRO A 30 -15.69 -10.83 -26.70
N ARG A 31 -16.17 -10.15 -25.66
CA ARG A 31 -15.72 -8.81 -25.26
C ARG A 31 -14.38 -8.81 -24.54
N ILE A 32 -13.90 -9.98 -24.09
CA ILE A 32 -12.58 -10.11 -23.47
C ILE A 32 -11.52 -9.91 -24.55
N ARG A 33 -10.71 -8.86 -24.39
CA ARG A 33 -9.63 -8.53 -25.35
C ARG A 33 -8.46 -9.49 -25.17
N ASP A 34 -7.86 -9.91 -26.27
CA ASP A 34 -6.56 -10.58 -26.21
C ASP A 34 -5.45 -9.53 -26.20
N LEU A 35 -4.77 -9.40 -25.05
CA LEU A 35 -3.65 -8.48 -24.86
C LEU A 35 -2.35 -9.23 -24.55
N ARG A 36 -2.28 -10.54 -24.78
CA ARG A 36 -1.11 -11.39 -24.48
C ARG A 36 0.15 -11.01 -25.26
N ALA A 37 0.00 -10.29 -26.37
CA ALA A 37 1.10 -9.83 -27.21
C ALA A 37 1.86 -8.64 -26.61
N LEU A 38 1.24 -7.88 -25.69
CA LEU A 38 1.93 -6.78 -25.02
C LEU A 38 3.07 -7.32 -24.13
N PRO A 39 4.14 -6.54 -23.94
CA PRO A 39 5.33 -6.99 -23.21
C PRO A 39 5.12 -6.87 -21.69
N TRP A 40 4.06 -7.47 -21.15
CA TRP A 40 3.71 -7.37 -19.74
C TRP A 40 4.82 -7.84 -18.81
N CYS A 41 5.05 -7.09 -17.73
CA CYS A 41 5.90 -7.51 -16.61
C CYS A 41 5.26 -7.23 -15.26
N SER A 42 5.62 -8.02 -14.26
CA SER A 42 5.40 -7.70 -12.85
C SER A 42 6.69 -7.15 -12.23
N ILE A 43 6.58 -6.26 -11.24
CA ILE A 43 7.71 -5.76 -10.46
C ILE A 43 7.29 -5.84 -8.98
N ASP A 44 7.89 -6.75 -8.24
CA ASP A 44 7.48 -7.11 -6.88
C ASP A 44 8.70 -7.38 -5.98
N ASN A 45 8.51 -7.87 -4.75
CA ASN A 45 9.64 -8.40 -3.99
C ASN A 45 10.09 -9.74 -4.60
N ASP A 46 11.34 -10.13 -4.33
CA ASP A 46 11.94 -11.35 -4.88
C ASP A 46 11.09 -12.60 -4.58
N ASP A 47 10.57 -12.67 -3.35
CA ASP A 47 9.79 -13.77 -2.77
C ASP A 47 8.28 -13.70 -3.03
N SER A 48 7.78 -12.62 -3.63
CA SER A 48 6.35 -12.47 -3.93
C SER A 48 5.87 -13.51 -4.93
N LEU A 49 4.77 -14.20 -4.59
CA LEU A 49 4.07 -15.14 -5.48
C LEU A 49 2.62 -14.72 -5.77
N ASP A 50 2.07 -13.81 -4.96
CA ASP A 50 0.73 -13.21 -5.09
C ASP A 50 0.73 -11.98 -6.00
N LEU A 51 1.09 -12.18 -7.26
CA LEU A 51 1.26 -11.12 -8.25
C LEU A 51 -0.10 -10.58 -8.71
N ASP A 52 -0.53 -9.48 -8.08
CA ASP A 52 -1.80 -8.82 -8.36
C ASP A 52 -1.84 -8.11 -9.72
N GLN A 53 -0.68 -7.64 -10.20
CA GLN A 53 -0.62 -6.62 -11.24
C GLN A 53 0.49 -6.86 -12.27
N LEU A 54 0.22 -6.49 -13.53
CA LEU A 54 1.21 -6.37 -14.59
C LEU A 54 1.16 -4.97 -15.18
N THR A 55 2.29 -4.52 -15.69
CA THR A 55 2.45 -3.24 -16.38
C THR A 55 3.03 -3.45 -17.77
N ALA A 56 2.58 -2.64 -18.71
CA ALA A 56 3.15 -2.52 -20.05
C ALA A 56 2.97 -1.07 -20.53
N CYS A 57 3.84 -0.57 -21.40
CA CYS A 57 3.62 0.72 -22.01
C CYS A 57 4.11 0.81 -23.45
N GLU A 58 3.57 1.79 -24.17
CA GLU A 58 3.94 2.15 -25.53
C GLU A 58 4.13 3.67 -25.61
N VAL A 59 5.28 4.11 -26.12
CA VAL A 59 5.52 5.53 -26.41
C VAL A 59 4.79 5.88 -27.71
N LEU A 60 3.93 6.89 -27.65
CA LEU A 60 3.15 7.41 -28.77
C LEU A 60 3.87 8.61 -29.42
N ALA A 61 3.24 9.17 -30.45
CA ALA A 61 3.67 10.46 -31.01
C ALA A 61 3.67 11.58 -29.95
N ASP A 62 4.47 12.62 -30.18
CA ASP A 62 4.56 13.83 -29.35
C ASP A 62 4.97 13.60 -27.88
N GLY A 63 5.57 12.44 -27.58
CA GLY A 63 6.05 12.11 -26.23
C GLY A 63 4.95 11.69 -25.25
N ALA A 64 3.71 11.49 -25.73
CA ALA A 64 2.68 10.84 -24.93
C ALA A 64 3.01 9.35 -24.74
N VAL A 65 2.55 8.75 -23.65
CA VAL A 65 2.76 7.33 -23.36
C VAL A 65 1.44 6.67 -23.04
N ARG A 66 1.11 5.58 -23.76
CA ARG A 66 0.01 4.70 -23.40
C ARG A 66 0.53 3.70 -22.38
N VAL A 67 -0.04 3.74 -21.17
CA VAL A 67 0.26 2.80 -20.10
C VAL A 67 -0.92 1.85 -19.95
N HIS A 68 -0.61 0.56 -19.80
CA HIS A 68 -1.55 -0.46 -19.44
C HIS A 68 -1.20 -1.05 -18.08
N VAL A 69 -2.21 -1.18 -17.23
CA VAL A 69 -2.11 -1.90 -15.95
C VAL A 69 -3.15 -3.00 -15.95
N ALA A 70 -2.70 -4.25 -15.88
CA ALA A 70 -3.56 -5.42 -15.74
C ALA A 70 -3.64 -5.80 -14.27
N VAL A 71 -4.85 -6.02 -13.76
CA VAL A 71 -5.09 -6.48 -12.39
C VAL A 71 -5.80 -7.83 -12.44
N ALA A 72 -5.37 -8.79 -11.61
CA ALA A 72 -5.90 -10.14 -11.55
C ALA A 72 -7.45 -10.18 -11.43
N ASP A 73 -8.13 -10.95 -12.30
CA ASP A 73 -9.59 -11.16 -12.22
C ASP A 73 -9.93 -12.21 -11.15
N VAL A 74 -9.72 -11.87 -9.87
CA VAL A 74 -10.01 -12.75 -8.72
C VAL A 74 -11.49 -13.15 -8.65
N ASP A 75 -12.40 -12.26 -9.05
CA ASP A 75 -13.85 -12.54 -9.09
C ASP A 75 -14.21 -13.68 -10.06
N SER A 76 -13.34 -14.04 -11.01
CA SER A 76 -13.57 -15.19 -11.89
C SER A 76 -13.62 -16.53 -11.13
N LEU A 77 -12.92 -16.63 -10.00
CA LEU A 77 -12.86 -17.83 -9.15
C LEU A 77 -13.49 -17.61 -7.77
N VAL A 78 -13.50 -16.38 -7.25
CA VAL A 78 -14.08 -16.05 -5.93
C VAL A 78 -15.37 -15.28 -6.13
N ARG A 79 -16.48 -16.01 -6.32
CA ARG A 79 -17.79 -15.40 -6.58
C ARG A 79 -18.39 -14.79 -5.31
N LYS A 80 -19.10 -13.67 -5.44
CA LYS A 80 -19.84 -13.04 -4.34
C LYS A 80 -20.78 -14.07 -3.69
N GLY A 81 -20.72 -14.19 -2.35
CA GLY A 81 -21.54 -15.10 -1.55
C GLY A 81 -21.01 -16.53 -1.47
N SER A 82 -19.85 -16.82 -2.05
CA SER A 82 -19.17 -18.12 -1.87
C SER A 82 -18.55 -18.26 -0.46
N ALA A 83 -18.08 -19.45 -0.11
CA ALA A 83 -17.46 -19.69 1.19
C ALA A 83 -16.07 -19.03 1.28
N ILE A 84 -15.32 -18.99 0.18
CA ILE A 84 -14.05 -18.26 0.08
C ILE A 84 -14.31 -16.74 0.16
N ASP A 85 -15.35 -16.23 -0.52
CA ASP A 85 -15.75 -14.82 -0.41
C ASP A 85 -16.13 -14.43 1.01
N ALA A 86 -16.85 -15.30 1.74
CA ALA A 86 -17.21 -15.05 3.13
C ALA A 86 -15.98 -14.91 4.05
N HIS A 87 -14.96 -15.76 3.85
CA HIS A 87 -13.70 -15.64 4.60
C HIS A 87 -12.90 -14.40 4.18
N ALA A 88 -12.85 -14.11 2.87
CA ALA A 88 -12.20 -12.91 2.35
C ALA A 88 -12.84 -11.63 2.91
N LEU A 89 -14.17 -11.60 3.05
CA LEU A 89 -14.90 -10.53 3.74
C LEU A 89 -14.52 -10.47 5.22
N ALA A 90 -14.55 -11.60 5.94
CA ALA A 90 -14.26 -11.65 7.38
C ALA A 90 -12.90 -11.04 7.70
N ASN A 91 -11.85 -11.42 6.96
CA ASN A 91 -10.51 -10.89 7.16
C ASN A 91 -10.25 -9.56 6.46
N THR A 92 -10.95 -9.27 5.35
CA THR A 92 -10.83 -8.07 4.49
C THR A 92 -9.46 -7.86 3.82
N THR A 93 -8.36 -8.21 4.47
CA THR A 93 -6.99 -8.01 4.00
C THR A 93 -6.11 -9.18 4.43
N SER A 94 -5.09 -9.49 3.63
CA SER A 94 -4.01 -10.35 4.09
C SER A 94 -3.28 -9.65 5.24
N VAL A 95 -2.85 -10.42 6.24
CA VAL A 95 -2.09 -9.93 7.40
C VAL A 95 -0.65 -10.44 7.30
N TYR A 96 0.29 -9.52 7.17
CA TYR A 96 1.70 -9.82 6.98
C TYR A 96 2.45 -9.71 8.31
N THR A 97 2.81 -10.85 8.89
CA THR A 97 3.73 -10.91 10.03
C THR A 97 5.08 -11.46 9.57
N SER A 98 6.16 -11.20 10.30
CA SER A 98 7.49 -11.62 9.83
C SER A 98 7.69 -13.15 9.93
N ALA A 99 6.89 -13.85 10.73
CA ALA A 99 6.93 -15.32 10.84
C ALA A 99 5.99 -16.03 9.85
N LYS A 100 4.80 -15.47 9.61
CA LYS A 100 3.77 -16.08 8.77
C LYS A 100 2.89 -15.03 8.12
N VAL A 101 2.55 -15.23 6.85
CA VAL A 101 1.47 -14.48 6.20
C VAL A 101 0.15 -15.20 6.46
N PHE A 102 -0.87 -14.45 6.88
CA PHE A 102 -2.24 -14.96 6.95
C PHE A 102 -3.00 -14.37 5.75
N PRO A 103 -3.10 -15.10 4.64
CA PRO A 103 -3.62 -14.54 3.40
C PRO A 103 -5.14 -14.41 3.46
N MET A 104 -5.68 -13.39 2.80
CA MET A 104 -7.12 -13.17 2.66
C MET A 104 -7.78 -14.31 1.86
N LEU A 105 -7.07 -14.83 0.86
CA LEU A 105 -7.49 -15.92 0.01
C LEU A 105 -6.59 -17.14 0.24
N PRO A 106 -7.09 -18.38 0.05
CA PRO A 106 -6.24 -19.56 0.12
C PRO A 106 -5.01 -19.45 -0.80
N GLU A 107 -3.85 -19.91 -0.34
CA GLU A 107 -2.57 -19.76 -1.06
C GLU A 107 -2.65 -20.27 -2.51
N ARG A 108 -3.23 -21.46 -2.72
CA ARG A 108 -3.43 -22.01 -4.08
C ARG A 108 -4.18 -21.05 -5.01
N LEU A 109 -5.09 -20.22 -4.50
CA LEU A 109 -5.70 -19.17 -5.30
C LEU A 109 -4.73 -18.01 -5.49
N SER A 110 -4.34 -17.35 -4.40
CA SER A 110 -3.62 -16.08 -4.44
C SER A 110 -2.24 -16.17 -5.08
N THR A 111 -1.54 -17.30 -4.96
CA THR A 111 -0.16 -17.48 -5.47
C THR A 111 -0.09 -18.28 -6.77
N ASP A 112 -1.19 -18.86 -7.23
CA ASP A 112 -1.22 -19.64 -8.47
C ASP A 112 -2.40 -19.27 -9.36
N LEU A 113 -3.62 -19.69 -9.00
CA LEU A 113 -4.75 -19.67 -9.93
C LEU A 113 -5.21 -18.26 -10.34
N THR A 114 -5.08 -17.28 -9.43
CA THR A 114 -5.42 -15.86 -9.71
C THR A 114 -4.18 -14.98 -9.85
N SER A 115 -3.01 -15.43 -9.40
CA SER A 115 -1.74 -14.71 -9.58
C SER A 115 -1.38 -14.56 -11.06
N LEU A 116 -0.87 -13.38 -11.43
CA LEU A 116 -0.38 -13.07 -12.78
C LEU A 116 1.04 -13.62 -13.00
N ASN A 117 1.21 -14.92 -12.76
CA ASN A 117 2.49 -15.63 -12.78
C ASN A 117 3.22 -15.58 -14.14
N PRO A 118 4.57 -15.53 -14.14
CA PRO A 118 5.37 -15.46 -15.36
C PRO A 118 5.14 -16.68 -16.27
N GLY A 119 5.06 -16.44 -17.57
CA GLY A 119 4.85 -17.47 -18.60
C GLY A 119 3.43 -18.01 -18.69
N GLN A 120 2.46 -17.39 -18.01
CA GLN A 120 1.09 -17.89 -17.93
C GLN A 120 0.05 -16.91 -18.44
N ASP A 121 -0.96 -17.44 -19.11
CA ASP A 121 -2.14 -16.68 -19.53
C ASP A 121 -3.11 -16.54 -18.35
N ARG A 122 -3.60 -15.32 -18.12
CA ARG A 122 -4.53 -15.00 -17.03
C ARG A 122 -5.58 -13.98 -17.44
N LEU A 123 -6.79 -14.14 -16.91
CA LEU A 123 -7.83 -13.12 -16.98
C LEU A 123 -7.48 -11.95 -16.08
N ALA A 124 -7.65 -10.74 -16.60
CA ALA A 124 -7.40 -9.51 -15.90
C ALA A 124 -8.46 -8.45 -16.24
N ILE A 125 -8.61 -7.50 -15.33
CA ILE A 125 -9.19 -6.19 -15.62
C ILE A 125 -8.03 -5.28 -15.97
N VAL A 126 -8.07 -4.69 -17.17
CA VAL A 126 -7.02 -3.81 -17.68
C VAL A 126 -7.52 -2.37 -17.70
N THR A 127 -6.79 -1.51 -17.02
CA THR A 127 -6.91 -0.05 -17.17
C THR A 127 -5.87 0.41 -18.18
N GLU A 128 -6.34 0.98 -19.28
CA GLU A 128 -5.52 1.69 -20.26
C GLU A 128 -5.60 3.18 -19.96
N MET A 129 -4.46 3.88 -19.96
CA MET A 129 -4.40 5.32 -19.79
C MET A 129 -3.37 5.95 -20.72
N THR A 130 -3.67 7.11 -21.29
CA THR A 130 -2.72 7.91 -22.06
C THR A 130 -2.23 9.06 -21.20
N VAL A 131 -0.91 9.09 -20.95
CA VAL A 131 -0.24 10.13 -20.17
C VAL A 131 0.46 11.08 -21.13
N ALA A 132 0.03 12.34 -21.16
CA ALA A 132 0.65 13.39 -21.97
C ALA A 132 2.02 13.80 -21.43
N ALA A 133 2.77 14.60 -22.19
CA ALA A 133 4.09 15.10 -21.80
C ALA A 133 4.08 15.85 -20.46
N ASP A 134 3.00 16.59 -20.16
CA ASP A 134 2.78 17.34 -18.91
C ASP A 134 2.32 16.46 -17.72
N ALA A 135 2.33 15.14 -17.89
CA ALA A 135 1.85 14.13 -16.96
C ALA A 135 0.34 14.18 -16.67
N SER A 136 -0.46 14.88 -17.48
CA SER A 136 -1.92 14.73 -17.42
C SER A 136 -2.36 13.41 -18.04
N VAL A 137 -3.34 12.75 -17.43
CA VAL A 137 -4.04 11.61 -18.03
C VAL A 137 -5.13 12.18 -18.95
N THR A 138 -4.94 12.07 -20.25
CA THR A 138 -5.84 12.65 -21.27
C THR A 138 -6.92 11.70 -21.75
N HIS A 139 -6.68 10.40 -21.62
CA HIS A 139 -7.63 9.34 -21.94
C HIS A 139 -7.46 8.19 -20.96
N SER A 140 -8.56 7.53 -20.61
CA SER A 140 -8.54 6.28 -19.86
C SER A 140 -9.72 5.40 -20.25
N ALA A 141 -9.49 4.09 -20.28
CA ALA A 141 -10.50 3.08 -20.52
C ALA A 141 -10.26 1.85 -19.63
N VAL A 142 -11.34 1.15 -19.27
CA VAL A 142 -11.26 -0.12 -18.55
C VAL A 142 -11.85 -1.22 -19.42
N CYS A 143 -11.22 -2.39 -19.42
CA CYS A 143 -11.73 -3.57 -20.14
C CYS A 143 -11.35 -4.86 -19.43
N ARG A 144 -12.00 -5.97 -19.79
CA ARG A 144 -11.52 -7.31 -19.43
C ARG A 144 -10.61 -7.83 -20.52
N ALA A 145 -9.51 -8.48 -20.13
CA ALA A 145 -8.54 -8.99 -21.07
C ALA A 145 -7.91 -10.31 -20.63
N LEU A 146 -7.39 -11.05 -21.61
CA LEU A 146 -6.42 -12.11 -21.41
C LEU A 146 -5.01 -11.51 -21.55
N VAL A 147 -4.18 -11.68 -20.53
CA VAL A 147 -2.81 -11.17 -20.47
C VAL A 147 -1.81 -12.30 -20.26
N HIS A 148 -0.55 -12.07 -20.61
CA HIS A 148 0.52 -13.05 -20.46
C HIS A 148 1.75 -12.37 -19.86
N ASN A 149 2.12 -12.70 -18.62
CA ASN A 149 3.28 -12.11 -17.95
C ASN A 149 4.57 -12.62 -18.61
N LYS A 150 5.32 -11.73 -19.27
CA LYS A 150 6.56 -12.06 -19.97
C LYS A 150 7.76 -12.08 -19.02
N ALA A 151 7.72 -11.33 -17.92
CA ALA A 151 8.81 -11.27 -16.95
C ALA A 151 8.33 -10.92 -15.54
N LYS A 152 8.71 -11.75 -14.56
CA LYS A 152 8.67 -11.36 -13.14
C LYS A 152 9.98 -10.65 -12.80
N LEU A 153 9.89 -9.43 -12.33
CA LEU A 153 11.04 -8.60 -11.97
C LEU A 153 10.99 -8.24 -10.49
N ALA A 154 12.15 -7.91 -9.95
CA ALA A 154 12.31 -7.52 -8.56
C ALA A 154 12.56 -6.02 -8.42
N TYR A 155 11.95 -5.38 -7.42
CA TYR A 155 12.12 -3.95 -7.16
C TYR A 155 13.60 -3.54 -7.08
N ASP A 156 14.40 -4.26 -6.30
CA ASP A 156 15.78 -3.84 -6.02
C ASP A 156 16.67 -4.01 -7.26
N ALA A 157 16.49 -5.09 -8.02
CA ALA A 157 17.22 -5.31 -9.27
C ALA A 157 16.84 -4.31 -10.36
N VAL A 158 15.55 -3.98 -10.50
CA VAL A 158 15.09 -2.96 -11.46
C VAL A 158 15.61 -1.58 -11.07
N SER A 159 15.57 -1.22 -9.77
CA SER A 159 16.11 0.07 -9.31
C SER A 159 17.60 0.18 -9.61
N ALA A 160 18.40 -0.82 -9.22
CA ALA A 160 19.85 -0.82 -9.47
C ALA A 160 20.16 -0.65 -10.96
N TRP A 161 19.39 -1.27 -11.86
CA TRP A 161 19.55 -1.09 -13.30
C TRP A 161 19.13 0.31 -13.79
N ILE A 162 18.02 0.87 -13.30
CA ILE A 162 17.59 2.25 -13.64
C ILE A 162 18.67 3.24 -13.22
N ASP A 163 19.23 3.06 -12.03
CA ASP A 163 20.24 3.93 -11.41
C ASP A 163 21.65 3.75 -12.01
N GLY A 164 21.85 2.76 -12.90
CA GLY A 164 23.13 2.46 -13.54
C GLY A 164 24.13 1.73 -12.66
N GLU A 165 23.68 1.19 -11.52
CA GLU A 165 24.47 0.45 -10.54
C GLU A 165 24.39 -1.07 -10.75
N GLY A 166 23.53 -1.55 -11.66
CA GLY A 166 23.33 -2.95 -11.98
C GLY A 166 23.04 -3.22 -13.45
N ALA A 167 23.17 -4.48 -13.86
CA ALA A 167 22.75 -4.93 -15.19
C ALA A 167 21.22 -5.09 -15.27
N LEU A 168 20.66 -5.02 -16.49
CA LEU A 168 19.25 -5.34 -16.70
C LEU A 168 18.95 -6.75 -16.16
N PRO A 169 17.87 -6.99 -15.41
CA PRO A 169 17.55 -8.33 -14.92
C PRO A 169 17.44 -9.35 -16.06
N GLU A 170 17.90 -10.58 -15.84
CA GLU A 170 17.93 -11.64 -16.88
C GLU A 170 16.55 -11.89 -17.51
N ALA A 171 15.50 -11.94 -16.69
CA ALA A 171 14.12 -12.09 -17.16
C ALA A 171 13.67 -10.95 -18.08
N ALA A 172 14.19 -9.73 -17.86
CA ALA A 172 13.95 -8.60 -18.76
C ALA A 172 14.80 -8.67 -20.03
N GLN A 173 16.05 -9.09 -19.95
CA GLN A 173 16.91 -9.29 -21.13
C GLN A 173 16.31 -10.29 -22.13
N ALA A 174 15.59 -11.30 -21.63
CA ALA A 174 14.94 -12.31 -22.46
C ALA A 174 13.73 -11.79 -23.26
N VAL A 175 13.23 -10.59 -22.97
CA VAL A 175 12.04 -10.02 -23.60
C VAL A 175 12.42 -8.80 -24.45
N PRO A 176 12.31 -8.87 -25.79
CA PRO A 176 12.66 -7.75 -26.67
C PRO A 176 11.93 -6.45 -26.31
N GLY A 177 12.68 -5.36 -26.15
CA GLY A 177 12.15 -4.03 -25.84
C GLY A 177 11.73 -3.81 -24.39
N MET A 178 11.96 -4.78 -23.49
CA MET A 178 11.65 -4.64 -22.07
C MET A 178 12.46 -3.53 -21.40
N ASP A 179 13.72 -3.35 -21.78
CA ASP A 179 14.56 -2.25 -21.33
C ASP A 179 13.97 -0.88 -21.73
N ALA A 180 13.56 -0.73 -22.99
CA ALA A 180 12.98 0.51 -23.49
C ALA A 180 11.67 0.85 -22.77
N GLN A 181 10.77 -0.13 -22.58
CA GLN A 181 9.52 0.14 -21.88
C GLN A 181 9.74 0.43 -20.40
N LEU A 182 10.66 -0.26 -19.70
CA LEU A 182 10.89 -0.01 -18.28
C LEU A 182 11.42 1.41 -18.05
N ARG A 183 12.27 1.91 -18.95
CA ARG A 183 12.69 3.33 -18.93
C ARG A 183 11.54 4.28 -19.18
N ALA A 184 10.64 3.96 -20.12
CA ALA A 184 9.46 4.78 -20.39
C ALA A 184 8.46 4.76 -19.21
N GLN A 185 8.28 3.62 -18.54
CA GLN A 185 7.47 3.51 -17.33
C GLN A 185 8.06 4.33 -16.19
N ASP A 186 9.39 4.28 -15.97
CA ASP A 186 10.05 5.13 -14.97
C ASP A 186 9.86 6.62 -15.28
N ASP A 187 10.12 7.05 -16.51
CA ASP A 187 9.92 8.45 -16.92
C ASP A 187 8.48 8.92 -16.65
N VAL A 188 7.48 8.14 -17.07
CA VAL A 188 6.06 8.44 -16.82
C VAL A 188 5.76 8.53 -15.33
N ALA A 189 6.17 7.53 -14.55
CA ALA A 189 5.92 7.51 -13.11
C ALA A 189 6.50 8.76 -12.43
N GLN A 190 7.66 9.22 -12.88
CA GLN A 190 8.40 10.29 -12.23
C GLN A 190 7.83 11.66 -12.63
N ARG A 191 7.36 11.78 -13.87
CA ARG A 191 6.53 12.93 -14.28
C ARG A 191 5.20 12.98 -13.53
N LEU A 192 4.53 11.84 -13.33
CA LEU A 192 3.31 11.74 -12.50
C LEU A 192 3.59 12.16 -11.05
N ARG A 193 4.67 11.64 -10.46
CA ARG A 193 5.12 11.99 -9.10
C ARG A 193 5.33 13.49 -8.95
N MET A 194 6.14 14.09 -9.82
CA MET A 194 6.40 15.53 -9.81
C MET A 194 5.11 16.34 -9.92
N ARG A 195 4.18 15.94 -10.81
CA ARG A 195 2.89 16.60 -10.95
C ARG A 195 2.04 16.50 -9.68
N ARG A 196 1.98 15.34 -9.02
CA ARG A 196 1.24 15.18 -7.77
C ARG A 196 1.84 16.01 -6.63
N HIS A 197 3.17 16.08 -6.52
CA HIS A 197 3.84 16.96 -5.55
C HIS A 197 3.49 18.43 -5.79
N ALA A 198 3.51 18.88 -7.04
CA ALA A 198 3.09 20.24 -7.39
C ALA A 198 1.60 20.52 -7.08
N GLN A 199 0.78 19.48 -6.95
CA GLN A 199 -0.61 19.56 -6.51
C GLN A 199 -0.80 19.40 -4.99
N GLY A 200 0.29 19.23 -4.24
CA GLY A 200 0.30 19.13 -2.78
C GLY A 200 0.22 17.70 -2.23
N SER A 201 0.61 16.68 -2.99
CA SER A 201 0.72 15.32 -2.44
C SER A 201 1.85 15.25 -1.42
N LEU A 202 1.57 14.75 -0.24
CA LEU A 202 2.53 14.72 0.86
C LEU A 202 3.52 13.57 0.66
N GLU A 203 4.82 13.87 0.73
CA GLU A 203 5.84 12.85 0.93
C GLU A 203 5.95 12.57 2.42
N LEU A 204 5.58 11.38 2.86
CA LEU A 204 5.65 10.98 4.26
C LEU A 204 6.43 9.68 4.33
N GLU A 205 7.45 9.66 5.18
CA GLU A 205 8.23 8.46 5.43
C GLU A 205 7.72 7.76 6.68
N THR A 206 7.34 6.50 6.54
CA THR A 206 6.99 5.68 7.69
C THR A 206 8.16 4.78 8.03
N PHE A 207 8.56 4.81 9.30
CA PHE A 207 9.52 3.86 9.83
C PHE A 207 8.85 2.46 9.92
N GLN A 208 9.06 1.62 8.90
CA GLN A 208 8.56 0.25 8.81
C GLN A 208 9.73 -0.76 8.89
N PRO A 209 10.22 -1.06 10.11
CA PRO A 209 11.23 -2.08 10.30
C PRO A 209 10.70 -3.47 9.96
N ARG A 210 11.53 -4.28 9.30
CA ARG A 210 11.33 -5.71 9.09
C ARG A 210 12.41 -6.50 9.82
N ALA A 211 11.99 -7.51 10.57
CA ALA A 211 12.91 -8.45 11.20
C ALA A 211 13.54 -9.37 10.13
N LEU A 212 14.85 -9.60 10.26
CA LEU A 212 15.58 -10.62 9.51
C LEU A 212 15.76 -11.84 10.39
N PHE A 213 15.53 -13.02 9.81
CA PHE A 213 15.59 -14.29 10.52
C PHE A 213 16.75 -15.15 10.01
N ASP A 214 17.41 -15.84 10.94
CA ASP A 214 18.26 -16.99 10.69
C ASP A 214 17.62 -18.20 11.39
N GLY A 215 16.95 -19.05 10.60
CA GLY A 215 16.02 -20.05 11.13
C GLY A 215 14.88 -19.39 11.91
N GLU A 216 14.75 -19.72 13.20
CA GLU A 216 13.73 -19.16 14.10
C GLU A 216 14.22 -17.91 14.87
N LYS A 217 15.48 -17.52 14.70
CA LYS A 217 16.09 -16.42 15.46
C LYS A 217 16.02 -15.10 14.70
N VAL A 218 15.49 -14.06 15.35
CA VAL A 218 15.62 -12.68 14.84
C VAL A 218 17.08 -12.24 15.01
N VAL A 219 17.77 -12.00 13.89
CA VAL A 219 19.19 -11.61 13.88
C VAL A 219 19.41 -10.13 13.65
N ASP A 220 18.46 -9.44 13.03
CA ASP A 220 18.56 -8.03 12.71
C ASP A 220 17.17 -7.44 12.47
N ILE A 221 17.06 -6.11 12.49
CA ILE A 221 15.85 -5.38 12.09
C ILE A 221 16.29 -4.26 11.15
N ARG A 222 15.78 -4.29 9.91
CA ARG A 222 16.14 -3.31 8.89
C ARG A 222 14.93 -2.55 8.38
N GLN A 223 15.14 -1.27 8.09
CA GLN A 223 14.13 -0.46 7.41
C GLN A 223 14.11 -0.82 5.91
N GLN A 224 12.92 -1.05 5.36
CA GLN A 224 12.77 -1.16 3.92
C GLN A 224 12.87 0.24 3.31
N VAL A 225 13.84 0.44 2.43
CA VAL A 225 14.08 1.73 1.76
C VAL A 225 13.17 1.84 0.55
N GLN A 226 12.54 3.01 0.39
CA GLN A 226 11.83 3.34 -0.84
C GLN A 226 12.86 3.54 -1.96
N ASN A 227 12.70 2.84 -3.08
CA ASN A 227 13.61 2.93 -4.22
C ASN A 227 12.87 3.31 -5.50
N ARG A 228 13.62 3.47 -6.60
CA ARG A 228 13.10 3.98 -7.86
C ARG A 228 12.01 3.09 -8.46
N ALA A 229 12.19 1.77 -8.41
CA ALA A 229 11.21 0.81 -8.91
C ALA A 229 9.92 0.76 -8.07
N ARG A 230 10.03 0.90 -6.73
CA ARG A 230 8.85 0.99 -5.85
C ARG A 230 8.05 2.26 -6.14
N GLN A 231 8.74 3.39 -6.33
CA GLN A 231 8.10 4.64 -6.77
C GLN A 231 7.41 4.46 -8.13
N LEU A 232 8.08 3.81 -9.10
CA LEU A 232 7.49 3.54 -10.42
C LEU A 232 6.12 2.88 -10.28
N ILE A 233 6.08 1.74 -9.59
CA ILE A 233 4.85 0.98 -9.41
C ILE A 233 3.81 1.76 -8.60
N GLU A 234 4.22 2.44 -7.52
CA GLU A 234 3.32 3.26 -6.70
C GLU A 234 2.56 4.29 -7.55
N GLU A 235 3.25 5.05 -8.40
CA GLU A 235 2.64 6.09 -9.24
C GLU A 235 1.70 5.52 -10.29
N LEU A 236 2.08 4.40 -10.93
CA LEU A 236 1.20 3.74 -11.90
C LEU A 236 -0.06 3.18 -11.23
N MET A 237 0.05 2.67 -10.00
CA MET A 237 -1.11 2.18 -9.25
C MET A 237 -2.00 3.32 -8.76
N ILE A 238 -1.43 4.44 -8.33
CA ILE A 238 -2.22 5.64 -7.99
C ILE A 238 -3.00 6.13 -9.22
N ALA A 239 -2.33 6.24 -10.37
CA ALA A 239 -2.98 6.65 -11.62
C ALA A 239 -4.09 5.67 -12.03
N THR A 240 -3.84 4.37 -11.90
CA THR A 240 -4.83 3.30 -12.17
C THR A 240 -6.04 3.42 -11.27
N ASN A 241 -5.82 3.56 -9.96
CA ASN A 241 -6.86 3.74 -8.96
C ASN A 241 -7.72 4.98 -9.23
N THR A 242 -7.11 6.10 -9.65
CA THR A 242 -7.85 7.30 -10.05
C THR A 242 -8.65 7.09 -11.33
N CYS A 243 -8.10 6.43 -12.35
CA CYS A 243 -8.82 6.11 -13.59
C CYS A 243 -10.01 5.17 -13.33
N THR A 244 -9.82 4.15 -12.50
CA THR A 244 -10.88 3.22 -12.07
C THR A 244 -12.01 3.95 -11.36
N ALA A 245 -11.66 4.85 -10.43
CA ALA A 245 -12.64 5.59 -9.68
C ALA A 245 -13.47 6.54 -10.56
N ARG A 246 -12.82 7.21 -11.52
CA ARG A 246 -13.50 8.04 -12.55
C ARG A 246 -14.40 7.21 -13.46
N PHE A 247 -13.92 6.07 -13.96
CA PHE A 247 -14.71 5.17 -14.81
C PHE A 247 -16.02 4.73 -14.14
N LEU A 248 -15.97 4.38 -12.84
CA LEU A 248 -17.17 4.03 -12.08
C LEU A 248 -18.11 5.23 -11.86
N ALA A 249 -17.56 6.42 -11.58
CA ALA A 249 -18.35 7.64 -11.43
C ALA A 249 -19.06 8.05 -12.73
N ASP A 250 -18.34 8.03 -13.85
CA ASP A 250 -18.87 8.37 -15.18
C ASP A 250 -19.97 7.40 -15.62
N SER A 251 -19.96 6.18 -15.08
CA SER A 251 -21.00 5.16 -15.30
C SER A 251 -22.26 5.39 -14.46
N GLY A 252 -22.30 6.41 -13.60
CA GLY A 252 -23.48 6.80 -12.82
C GLY A 252 -23.87 5.81 -11.71
N GLY A 253 -22.97 4.90 -11.32
CA GLY A 253 -23.17 3.96 -10.23
C GLY A 253 -22.60 4.47 -8.90
N ALA A 254 -23.15 3.99 -7.78
CA ALA A 254 -22.45 4.14 -6.50
C ALA A 254 -21.10 3.41 -6.56
N SER A 255 -20.09 3.87 -5.83
CA SER A 255 -18.76 3.25 -5.78
C SER A 255 -18.16 3.26 -4.37
N LEU A 256 -17.29 2.31 -4.09
CA LEU A 256 -16.46 2.31 -2.89
C LEU A 256 -15.22 3.18 -3.15
N ARG A 257 -14.96 4.16 -2.28
CA ARG A 257 -13.80 5.06 -2.36
C ARG A 257 -12.90 4.88 -1.16
N ARG A 258 -11.59 5.06 -1.35
CA ARG A 258 -10.63 5.17 -0.24
C ARG A 258 -10.29 6.64 -0.05
N VAL A 259 -10.65 7.18 1.12
CA VAL A 259 -10.51 8.61 1.41
C VAL A 259 -9.63 8.84 2.62
N VAL A 260 -8.94 9.98 2.61
CA VAL A 260 -8.34 10.57 3.79
C VAL A 260 -8.88 11.99 3.82
N ARG A 261 -9.70 12.29 4.82
CA ARG A 261 -10.35 13.60 4.95
C ARG A 261 -9.31 14.68 5.23
N SER A 262 -9.71 15.93 5.03
CA SER A 262 -8.94 17.06 5.54
C SER A 262 -8.71 16.90 7.05
N PRO A 263 -7.47 17.11 7.55
CA PRO A 263 -7.13 16.88 8.95
C PRO A 263 -8.01 17.66 9.93
N GLU A 264 -8.76 16.96 10.79
CA GLU A 264 -9.54 17.61 11.86
C GLU A 264 -8.62 18.31 12.89
N ARG A 265 -7.41 17.77 13.08
CA ARG A 265 -6.39 18.34 13.98
C ARG A 265 -5.39 19.25 13.26
N TRP A 266 -5.82 19.93 12.20
CA TRP A 266 -4.98 20.84 11.42
C TRP A 266 -4.25 21.91 12.25
N LEU A 267 -4.93 22.52 13.23
CA LEU A 267 -4.28 23.51 14.10
C LEU A 267 -3.09 22.94 14.88
N ARG A 268 -3.11 21.64 15.21
CA ARG A 268 -1.95 20.96 15.81
C ARG A 268 -0.83 20.74 14.80
N ILE A 269 -1.17 20.47 13.53
CA ILE A 269 -0.18 20.41 12.43
C ILE A 269 0.49 21.78 12.24
N ALA A 270 -0.30 22.85 12.24
CA ALA A 270 0.21 24.23 12.17
C ALA A 270 1.13 24.57 13.37
N GLU A 271 0.78 24.13 14.58
CA GLU A 271 1.63 24.30 15.77
C GLU A 271 2.94 23.51 15.66
N VAL A 272 2.92 22.30 15.10
CA VAL A 272 4.15 21.55 14.81
C VAL A 272 5.04 22.35 13.85
N ALA A 273 4.50 22.86 12.74
CA ALA A 273 5.26 23.68 11.80
C ALA A 273 5.85 24.94 12.44
N LYS A 274 5.11 25.58 13.36
CA LYS A 274 5.56 26.77 14.10
C LYS A 274 6.78 26.51 14.99
N ARG A 275 6.89 25.32 15.60
CA ARG A 275 8.10 24.91 16.36
C ARG A 275 9.34 24.83 15.49
N TYR A 276 9.15 24.58 14.19
CA TYR A 276 10.19 24.59 13.17
C TYR A 276 10.40 25.97 12.52
N GLY A 277 9.78 27.03 13.07
CA GLY A 277 9.89 28.40 12.57
C GLY A 277 9.06 28.70 11.32
N GLU A 278 8.12 27.83 10.95
CA GLU A 278 7.29 28.00 9.74
C GLU A 278 5.81 28.20 10.08
N VAL A 279 5.11 28.99 9.26
CA VAL A 279 3.69 29.28 9.48
C VAL A 279 2.87 28.62 8.38
N LEU A 280 2.01 27.68 8.78
CA LEU A 280 0.99 27.12 7.90
C LEU A 280 -0.30 27.97 7.95
N PRO A 281 -1.13 27.95 6.90
CA PRO A 281 -2.44 28.59 6.90
C PRO A 281 -3.34 28.11 8.05
N SER A 282 -4.37 28.90 8.39
CA SER A 282 -5.33 28.54 9.45
C SER A 282 -6.28 27.42 9.05
N GLN A 283 -6.45 27.18 7.75
CA GLN A 283 -7.28 26.11 7.20
C GLN A 283 -6.40 25.02 6.55
N PRO A 284 -6.87 23.76 6.51
CA PRO A 284 -6.14 22.66 5.86
C PRO A 284 -5.73 22.99 4.43
N ASP A 285 -4.43 22.93 4.18
CA ASP A 285 -3.83 23.20 2.88
C ASP A 285 -2.71 22.17 2.63
N SER A 286 -2.97 21.25 1.72
CA SER A 286 -2.03 20.16 1.41
C SER A 286 -0.76 20.68 0.73
N LEU A 287 -0.84 21.75 -0.07
CA LEU A 287 0.31 22.33 -0.75
C LEU A 287 1.24 23.04 0.25
N ALA A 288 0.67 23.80 1.19
CA ALA A 288 1.44 24.44 2.24
C ALA A 288 2.13 23.40 3.14
N LEU A 289 1.42 22.31 3.49
CA LEU A 289 1.97 21.23 4.29
C LEU A 289 3.06 20.45 3.54
N GLU A 290 2.87 20.15 2.26
CA GLU A 290 3.86 19.52 1.39
C GLU A 290 5.15 20.34 1.37
N ALA A 291 5.03 21.66 1.12
CA ALA A 291 6.20 22.53 1.03
C ALA A 291 6.98 22.59 2.35
N PHE A 292 6.27 22.57 3.49
CA PHE A 292 6.88 22.43 4.82
C PHE A 292 7.62 21.09 4.97
N LEU A 293 6.95 19.98 4.66
CA LEU A 293 7.53 18.64 4.74
C LEU A 293 8.76 18.49 3.86
N ALA A 294 8.70 18.94 2.60
CA ALA A 294 9.83 18.88 1.66
C ALA A 294 11.05 19.68 2.17
N ARG A 295 10.84 20.86 2.79
CA ARG A 295 11.92 21.62 3.43
C ARG A 295 12.51 20.89 4.63
N ARG A 296 11.69 20.22 5.43
CA ARG A 296 12.16 19.44 6.59
C ARG A 296 12.88 18.17 6.19
N HIS A 297 12.42 17.49 5.15
CA HIS A 297 13.09 16.32 4.59
C HIS A 297 14.52 16.66 4.16
N ARG A 298 14.71 17.76 3.42
CA ARG A 298 16.06 18.21 2.99
C ARG A 298 16.94 18.66 4.15
N ALA A 299 16.36 19.26 5.20
CA ALA A 299 17.12 19.82 6.31
C ALA A 299 17.56 18.76 7.33
N ASP A 300 16.73 17.75 7.60
CA ASP A 300 17.01 16.68 8.56
C ASP A 300 16.37 15.35 8.09
N PRO A 301 16.96 14.68 7.07
CA PRO A 301 16.43 13.43 6.54
C PRO A 301 16.42 12.32 7.59
N LEU A 302 17.35 12.35 8.55
CA LEU A 302 17.43 11.36 9.62
C LEU A 302 16.21 11.39 10.56
N ARG A 303 15.64 12.58 10.82
CA ARG A 303 14.44 12.76 11.67
C ARG A 303 13.14 12.92 10.89
N PHE A 304 13.20 13.03 9.57
CA PHE A 304 12.02 13.20 8.74
C PHE A 304 10.97 12.09 8.92
N PRO A 305 11.33 10.81 9.14
CA PRO A 305 10.35 9.77 9.48
C PRO A 305 9.58 10.04 10.77
N ASP A 306 10.21 10.65 11.78
CA ASP A 306 9.54 10.96 13.05
C ASP A 306 8.56 12.12 12.89
N LEU A 307 8.96 13.17 12.16
CA LEU A 307 8.05 14.26 11.78
C LEU A 307 6.87 13.72 10.96
N SER A 308 7.15 12.87 9.97
CA SER A 308 6.13 12.21 9.14
C SER A 308 5.14 11.45 10.00
N LEU A 309 5.60 10.67 10.98
CA LEU A 309 4.74 9.95 11.91
C LEU A 309 3.84 10.88 12.73
N VAL A 310 4.35 12.02 13.20
CA VAL A 310 3.54 13.03 13.91
C VAL A 310 2.45 13.57 13.00
N ILE A 311 2.81 13.96 11.77
CA ILE A 311 1.84 14.51 10.81
C ILE A 311 0.78 13.46 10.44
N VAL A 312 1.17 12.22 10.12
CA VAL A 312 0.24 11.10 9.86
C VAL A 312 -0.72 10.91 11.04
N LYS A 313 -0.19 10.87 12.27
CA LYS A 313 -1.02 10.73 13.48
C LYS A 313 -1.99 11.89 13.65
N LEU A 314 -1.69 13.09 13.17
CA LEU A 314 -2.58 14.25 13.26
C LEU A 314 -3.59 14.33 12.11
N MET A 315 -3.22 13.86 10.91
CA MET A 315 -4.08 13.82 9.73
C MET A 315 -5.33 12.95 9.94
N GLY A 316 -5.19 11.84 10.66
CA GLY A 316 -6.25 10.84 10.81
C GLY A 316 -6.05 9.64 9.89
N SER A 317 -6.79 8.57 10.15
CA SER A 317 -6.73 7.35 9.34
C SER A 317 -7.50 7.51 8.02
N GLY A 318 -7.09 6.72 7.01
CA GLY A 318 -7.90 6.55 5.82
C GLY A 318 -9.08 5.63 6.09
N GLU A 319 -10.18 5.86 5.41
CA GLU A 319 -11.41 5.05 5.53
C GLU A 319 -11.98 4.72 4.15
N TYR A 320 -12.76 3.65 4.08
CA TYR A 320 -13.62 3.41 2.93
C TYR A 320 -14.95 4.11 3.12
N VAL A 321 -15.42 4.76 2.06
CA VAL A 321 -16.72 5.44 2.02
C VAL A 321 -17.47 5.10 0.75
N VAL A 322 -18.79 5.21 0.79
CA VAL A 322 -19.62 5.09 -0.41
C VAL A 322 -19.76 6.46 -1.04
N GLU A 323 -19.37 6.56 -2.30
CA GLU A 323 -19.68 7.71 -3.12
C GLU A 323 -20.94 7.43 -3.95
N GLN A 324 -21.88 8.36 -3.91
CA GLN A 324 -23.09 8.32 -4.73
C GLN A 324 -22.91 9.19 -5.97
N PRO A 325 -23.56 8.85 -7.09
CA PRO A 325 -23.55 9.69 -8.28
C PRO A 325 -23.97 11.13 -7.97
N GLY A 326 -23.18 12.11 -8.42
CA GLY A 326 -23.45 13.54 -8.21
C GLY A 326 -23.11 14.09 -6.82
N ALA A 327 -22.61 13.27 -5.89
CA ALA A 327 -22.08 13.77 -4.62
C ALA A 327 -20.72 14.46 -4.82
N THR A 328 -20.41 15.45 -3.98
CA THR A 328 -19.07 16.08 -3.97
C THR A 328 -18.04 15.06 -3.47
N PRO A 329 -16.99 14.72 -4.26
CA PRO A 329 -15.96 13.80 -3.81
C PRO A 329 -15.22 14.34 -2.59
N ILE A 330 -15.07 13.51 -1.55
CA ILE A 330 -14.34 13.85 -0.32
C ILE A 330 -12.85 13.96 -0.60
N GLY A 331 -12.31 13.09 -1.45
CA GLY A 331 -10.90 13.03 -1.81
C GLY A 331 -9.99 12.40 -0.76
N HIS A 332 -8.70 12.38 -1.09
CA HIS A 332 -7.62 11.81 -0.29
C HIS A 332 -6.54 12.88 -0.07
N PHE A 333 -6.62 13.55 1.09
CA PHE A 333 -5.78 14.71 1.44
C PHE A 333 -4.29 14.43 1.24
N GLY A 334 -3.77 13.31 1.76
CA GLY A 334 -2.35 12.97 1.65
C GLY A 334 -1.85 12.75 0.22
N LEU A 335 -2.73 12.35 -0.70
CA LEU A 335 -2.37 12.08 -2.10
C LEU A 335 -2.69 13.27 -3.02
N ALA A 336 -3.35 14.30 -2.51
CA ALA A 336 -3.89 15.42 -3.28
C ALA A 336 -4.78 15.01 -4.47
N VAL A 337 -5.49 13.89 -4.35
CA VAL A 337 -6.44 13.40 -5.37
C VAL A 337 -7.86 13.42 -4.85
N ARG A 338 -8.83 13.72 -5.71
CA ARG A 338 -10.26 13.70 -5.36
C ARG A 338 -10.90 12.34 -5.65
N ASP A 339 -10.50 11.73 -6.75
CA ASP A 339 -11.01 10.43 -7.19
C ASP A 339 -10.00 9.33 -6.89
N TYR A 340 -10.25 8.57 -5.84
CA TYR A 340 -9.38 7.47 -5.44
C TYR A 340 -10.17 6.29 -4.88
N THR A 341 -9.84 5.10 -5.35
CA THR A 341 -10.33 3.82 -4.82
C THR A 341 -9.17 2.84 -4.78
N HIS A 342 -9.28 1.76 -4.02
CA HIS A 342 -8.36 0.64 -4.17
C HIS A 342 -8.89 -0.33 -5.22
N SER A 343 -8.06 -0.63 -6.22
CA SER A 343 -8.44 -1.49 -7.35
C SER A 343 -7.30 -2.36 -7.92
N THR A 344 -6.13 -2.34 -7.30
CA THR A 344 -4.89 -2.91 -7.86
C THR A 344 -4.33 -4.08 -7.06
N ALA A 345 -5.01 -4.55 -6.01
CA ALA A 345 -4.53 -5.65 -5.16
C ALA A 345 -5.62 -6.64 -4.68
N PRO A 346 -6.44 -7.21 -5.58
CA PRO A 346 -7.58 -8.05 -5.20
C PRO A 346 -7.23 -9.40 -4.58
N ASN A 347 -5.99 -9.91 -4.71
CA ASN A 347 -5.59 -11.15 -4.02
C ASN A 347 -5.45 -10.95 -2.50
N ARG A 348 -5.26 -9.70 -2.05
CA ARG A 348 -4.95 -9.37 -0.66
C ARG A 348 -5.80 -8.26 -0.05
N ARG A 349 -6.74 -7.67 -0.80
CA ARG A 349 -7.68 -6.66 -0.32
C ARG A 349 -9.10 -6.89 -0.88
N PHE A 350 -10.04 -7.07 0.02
CA PHE A 350 -11.46 -7.26 -0.29
C PHE A 350 -12.12 -6.03 -0.94
N PRO A 351 -11.78 -4.78 -0.56
CA PRO A 351 -12.23 -3.58 -1.27
C PRO A 351 -11.92 -3.60 -2.77
N ASP A 352 -10.74 -4.09 -3.17
CA ASP A 352 -10.36 -4.22 -4.57
C ASP A 352 -11.19 -5.29 -5.29
N LEU A 353 -11.56 -6.38 -4.60
CA LEU A 353 -12.47 -7.40 -5.12
C LEU A 353 -13.90 -6.86 -5.29
N ILE A 354 -14.38 -6.02 -4.36
CA ILE A 354 -15.64 -5.28 -4.52
C ILE A 354 -15.56 -4.39 -5.76
N THR A 355 -14.51 -3.57 -5.88
CA THR A 355 -14.29 -2.69 -7.04
C THR A 355 -14.26 -3.47 -8.36
N SER A 356 -13.57 -4.61 -8.40
CA SER A 356 -13.50 -5.52 -9.56
C SER A 356 -14.89 -6.00 -9.99
N ARG A 357 -15.74 -6.43 -9.05
CA ARG A 357 -17.12 -6.83 -9.32
C ARG A 357 -17.95 -5.70 -9.90
N MET A 358 -17.78 -4.49 -9.38
CA MET A 358 -18.50 -3.31 -9.87
C MET A 358 -18.06 -2.95 -11.29
N LEU A 359 -16.76 -2.98 -11.58
CA LEU A 359 -16.24 -2.78 -12.93
C LEU A 359 -16.81 -3.81 -13.91
N LYS A 360 -16.82 -5.10 -13.54
CA LYS A 360 -17.36 -6.16 -14.38
C LYS A 360 -18.86 -5.98 -14.65
N ALA A 361 -19.63 -5.54 -13.67
CA ALA A 361 -21.05 -5.25 -13.87
C ALA A 361 -21.28 -4.09 -14.84
N VAL A 362 -20.50 -3.01 -14.72
CA VAL A 362 -20.54 -1.88 -15.66
C VAL A 362 -20.17 -2.33 -17.08
N LEU A 363 -19.05 -3.06 -17.24
CA LEU A 363 -18.59 -3.56 -18.53
C LEU A 363 -19.58 -4.56 -19.17
N ALA A 364 -20.32 -5.31 -18.35
CA ALA A 364 -21.34 -6.23 -18.81
C ALA A 364 -22.67 -5.54 -19.15
N GLY A 365 -22.88 -4.28 -18.72
CA GLY A 365 -24.16 -3.58 -18.82
C GLY A 365 -25.24 -4.15 -17.89
N THR A 366 -24.84 -4.74 -16.76
CA THR A 366 -25.74 -5.38 -15.79
C THR A 366 -25.98 -4.50 -14.56
N ALA A 367 -26.98 -4.87 -13.76
CA ALA A 367 -27.24 -4.18 -12.50
C ALA A 367 -26.00 -4.21 -11.55
N PRO A 368 -25.79 -3.16 -10.73
CA PRO A 368 -24.73 -3.15 -9.73
C PRO A 368 -24.81 -4.37 -8.80
N PRO A 369 -23.69 -5.02 -8.48
CA PRO A 369 -23.69 -6.26 -7.69
C PRO A 369 -24.00 -6.01 -6.21
N TYR A 370 -23.93 -4.76 -5.75
CA TYR A 370 -24.15 -4.35 -4.37
C TYR A 370 -25.19 -3.25 -4.30
N SER A 371 -26.09 -3.33 -3.33
CA SER A 371 -26.96 -2.20 -2.99
C SER A 371 -26.16 -1.10 -2.27
N LEU A 372 -26.69 0.12 -2.23
CA LEU A 372 -26.06 1.24 -1.53
C LEU A 372 -25.91 0.96 -0.02
N ALA A 373 -26.94 0.37 0.60
CA ALA A 373 -26.91 -0.02 2.00
C ALA A 373 -25.84 -1.11 2.25
N GLU A 374 -25.72 -2.08 1.33
CA GLU A 374 -24.68 -3.11 1.40
C GLU A 374 -23.28 -2.51 1.27
N LEU A 375 -23.06 -1.61 0.31
CA LEU A 375 -21.78 -0.90 0.16
C LEU A 375 -21.41 -0.10 1.40
N ALA A 376 -22.38 0.55 2.07
CA ALA A 376 -22.13 1.32 3.28
C ALA A 376 -21.68 0.44 4.45
N MET A 377 -22.33 -0.72 4.61
CA MET A 377 -21.90 -1.71 5.60
C MET A 377 -20.52 -2.28 5.28
N LEU A 378 -20.26 -2.61 4.00
CA LEU A 378 -18.96 -3.10 3.55
C LEU A 378 -17.84 -2.07 3.75
N ALA A 379 -18.10 -0.79 3.48
CA ALA A 379 -17.15 0.29 3.69
C ALA A 379 -16.72 0.41 5.16
N GLN A 380 -17.70 0.39 6.06
CA GLN A 380 -17.46 0.42 7.51
C GLN A 380 -16.70 -0.83 7.97
N HIS A 381 -17.13 -2.01 7.55
CA HIS A 381 -16.49 -3.29 7.88
C HIS A 381 -15.04 -3.35 7.40
N CYS A 382 -14.80 -2.99 6.14
CA CYS A 382 -13.45 -3.03 5.56
C CYS A 382 -12.50 -2.08 6.30
N THR A 383 -12.98 -0.90 6.70
CA THR A 383 -12.19 0.06 7.48
C THR A 383 -11.82 -0.52 8.85
N GLN A 384 -12.79 -1.13 9.54
CA GLN A 384 -12.57 -1.74 10.86
C GLN A 384 -11.59 -2.92 10.82
N GLN A 385 -11.70 -3.78 9.79
CA GLN A 385 -10.83 -4.94 9.67
C GLN A 385 -9.42 -4.60 9.19
N GLU A 386 -9.25 -3.57 8.35
CA GLU A 386 -7.92 -3.06 8.03
C GLU A 386 -7.21 -2.54 9.29
N ASP A 387 -7.92 -1.79 10.14
CA ASP A 387 -7.40 -1.34 11.44
C ASP A 387 -7.06 -2.52 12.37
N ALA A 388 -7.88 -3.56 12.36
CA ALA A 388 -7.65 -4.78 13.14
C ALA A 388 -6.38 -5.51 12.69
N ALA A 389 -6.19 -5.67 11.38
CA ALA A 389 -5.00 -6.28 10.77
C ALA A 389 -3.74 -5.48 11.11
N GLN A 390 -3.75 -4.16 10.91
CA GLN A 390 -2.61 -3.30 11.25
C GLN A 390 -2.21 -3.39 12.73
N LYS A 391 -3.19 -3.53 13.64
CA LYS A 391 -2.92 -3.75 15.08
C LYS A 391 -2.26 -5.10 15.35
N VAL A 392 -2.60 -6.15 14.60
CA VAL A 392 -1.92 -7.45 14.70
C VAL A 392 -0.47 -7.33 14.22
N GLU A 393 -0.25 -6.81 13.01
CA GLU A 393 1.10 -6.65 12.44
C GLU A 393 1.99 -5.79 13.34
N ARG A 394 1.46 -4.66 13.86
CA ARG A 394 2.18 -3.80 14.79
C ARG A 394 2.54 -4.53 16.09
N ARG A 395 1.64 -5.36 16.63
CA ARG A 395 1.94 -6.12 17.86
C ARG A 395 3.07 -7.12 17.59
N VAL A 396 3.03 -7.86 16.49
CA VAL A 396 4.06 -8.84 16.15
C VAL A 396 5.42 -8.18 15.89
N ARG A 397 5.47 -7.06 15.15
CA ARG A 397 6.72 -6.28 15.00
C ARG A 397 7.31 -5.81 16.33
N LYS A 398 6.46 -5.44 17.29
CA LYS A 398 6.91 -5.07 18.64
C LYS A 398 7.47 -6.26 19.41
N SER A 399 6.83 -7.43 19.30
CA SER A 399 7.33 -8.68 19.88
C SER A 399 8.69 -9.07 19.31
N GLU A 400 8.88 -8.91 18.00
CA GLU A 400 10.17 -9.16 17.32
C GLU A 400 11.27 -8.21 17.81
N ALA A 401 10.96 -6.92 17.92
CA ALA A 401 11.89 -5.95 18.48
C ALA A 401 12.25 -6.24 19.94
N ALA A 402 11.26 -6.62 20.76
CA ALA A 402 11.49 -7.03 22.15
C ALA A 402 12.38 -8.29 22.23
N LEU A 403 12.16 -9.27 21.35
CA LEU A 403 12.95 -10.51 21.29
C LEU A 403 14.41 -10.23 20.90
N LEU A 404 14.64 -9.37 19.92
CA LEU A 404 16.00 -8.98 19.54
C LEU A 404 16.73 -8.24 20.69
N LEU A 405 16.01 -7.35 21.38
CA LEU A 405 16.55 -6.50 22.43
C LEU A 405 16.71 -7.20 23.79
N GLU A 406 16.11 -8.37 24.00
CA GLU A 406 16.17 -9.10 25.27
C GLU A 406 17.61 -9.32 25.77
N SER A 407 18.51 -9.70 24.86
CA SER A 407 19.94 -9.88 25.16
C SER A 407 20.72 -8.57 25.38
N HIS A 408 20.09 -7.42 25.16
CA HIS A 408 20.68 -6.09 25.28
C HIS A 408 20.17 -5.32 26.51
N VAL A 409 19.37 -5.94 27.38
CA VAL A 409 18.90 -5.31 28.62
C VAL A 409 20.09 -4.82 29.45
N GLY A 410 20.00 -3.58 29.92
CA GLY A 410 21.07 -2.88 30.65
C GLY A 410 22.02 -2.05 29.76
N GLN A 411 21.93 -2.15 28.43
CA GLN A 411 22.71 -1.32 27.52
C GLN A 411 22.06 0.05 27.28
N SER A 412 22.88 1.02 26.86
CA SER A 412 22.43 2.39 26.54
C SER A 412 22.46 2.64 25.04
N PHE A 413 21.47 3.39 24.57
CA PHE A 413 21.22 3.68 23.17
C PHE A 413 20.98 5.18 22.99
N ASP A 414 21.40 5.70 21.84
CA ASP A 414 20.92 7.00 21.37
C ASP A 414 19.48 6.83 20.90
N ALA A 415 18.61 7.77 21.30
CA ALA A 415 17.20 7.72 20.99
C ALA A 415 16.63 9.09 20.64
N ILE A 416 15.45 9.05 20.03
CA ILE A 416 14.62 10.22 19.76
C ILE A 416 13.22 10.01 20.32
N VAL A 417 12.62 11.06 20.86
CA VAL A 417 11.25 11.03 21.38
C VAL A 417 10.27 11.00 20.21
N THR A 418 9.42 9.98 20.14
CA THR A 418 8.43 9.79 19.07
C THR A 418 7.00 10.13 19.48
N GLY A 419 6.76 10.36 20.77
CA GLY A 419 5.46 10.77 21.28
C GLY A 419 5.46 10.99 22.79
N HIS A 420 4.49 11.78 23.25
CA HIS A 420 4.17 11.92 24.67
C HIS A 420 2.65 11.92 24.86
N SER A 421 2.23 11.52 26.05
CA SER A 421 0.88 11.63 26.59
C SER A 421 0.97 12.15 28.02
N GLU A 422 -0.16 12.36 28.69
CA GLU A 422 -0.15 12.81 30.09
C GLU A 422 0.57 11.85 31.06
N ARG A 423 0.74 10.58 30.68
CA ARG A 423 1.29 9.52 31.56
C ARG A 423 2.52 8.81 31.01
N ASP A 424 2.63 8.71 29.70
CA ASP A 424 3.67 7.91 29.04
C ASP A 424 4.33 8.71 27.93
N SER A 425 5.64 8.53 27.78
CA SER A 425 6.40 8.98 26.62
C SER A 425 6.95 7.78 25.85
N TRP A 426 7.22 7.96 24.56
CA TRP A 426 7.80 6.94 23.70
C TRP A 426 9.06 7.44 23.04
N VAL A 427 10.03 6.55 22.94
CA VAL A 427 11.33 6.81 22.33
C VAL A 427 11.63 5.74 21.29
N ARG A 428 12.34 6.13 20.24
CA ARG A 428 12.87 5.24 19.21
C ARG A 428 14.39 5.24 19.27
N ILE A 429 14.98 4.06 19.42
CA ILE A 429 16.42 3.85 19.30
C ILE A 429 16.79 3.64 17.82
N PHE A 430 18.03 3.93 17.45
CA PHE A 430 18.47 3.88 16.04
C PHE A 430 19.06 2.54 15.61
N SER A 431 19.68 1.77 16.52
CA SER A 431 20.35 0.52 16.18
C SER A 431 20.30 -0.50 17.35
N PRO A 432 19.59 -1.64 17.20
CA PRO A 432 18.62 -1.90 16.13
C PRO A 432 17.43 -0.95 16.23
N PRO A 433 16.76 -0.60 15.13
CA PRO A 433 15.79 0.48 15.17
C PRO A 433 14.45 -0.03 15.74
N ALA A 434 14.09 0.45 16.94
CA ALA A 434 12.94 -0.02 17.73
C ALA A 434 12.30 1.10 18.55
N GLU A 435 10.98 1.05 18.73
CA GLU A 435 10.22 1.99 19.58
C GLU A 435 9.81 1.33 20.90
N GLY A 436 10.05 2.02 22.01
CA GLY A 436 9.67 1.58 23.36
C GLY A 436 9.11 2.72 24.19
N ARG A 437 8.60 2.37 25.37
CA ARG A 437 8.08 3.32 26.36
C ARG A 437 9.22 3.88 27.20
N LEU A 438 9.18 5.17 27.50
CA LEU A 438 10.06 5.80 28.47
C LEU A 438 9.35 5.76 29.84
N ALA A 439 9.86 4.94 30.75
CA ALA A 439 9.14 4.51 31.96
C ALA A 439 9.06 5.60 33.05
N GLU A 440 10.01 6.53 33.07
CA GLU A 440 10.02 7.66 33.99
C GLU A 440 9.59 8.92 33.24
N GLY A 441 8.60 9.62 33.80
CA GLY A 441 8.12 10.89 33.26
C GLY A 441 9.20 11.93 33.38
N VAL A 442 9.95 12.14 32.31
CA VAL A 442 10.92 13.23 32.23
C VAL A 442 10.12 14.52 31.99
N PRO A 443 10.22 15.51 32.88
CA PRO A 443 9.59 16.81 32.66
C PRO A 443 10.15 17.46 31.40
N ASP A 444 9.29 18.16 30.65
CA ASP A 444 9.69 18.96 29.48
C ASP A 444 10.35 18.19 28.32
N ILE A 445 9.89 16.95 28.06
CA ILE A 445 10.28 16.23 26.85
C ILE A 445 9.43 16.66 25.64
N ASP A 446 10.12 17.08 24.57
CA ASP A 446 9.51 17.39 23.28
C ASP A 446 9.66 16.25 22.27
N VAL A 447 8.64 16.05 21.45
CA VAL A 447 8.73 15.13 20.30
C VAL A 447 9.83 15.61 19.35
N GLY A 448 10.73 14.71 18.99
CA GLY A 448 11.92 15.01 18.17
C GLY A 448 13.18 15.32 18.99
N GLN A 449 13.10 15.42 20.32
CA GLN A 449 14.26 15.59 21.20
C GLN A 449 15.14 14.35 21.20
N LYS A 450 16.46 14.55 21.14
CA LYS A 450 17.46 13.49 21.32
C LYS A 450 17.76 13.29 22.80
N LEU A 451 17.88 12.04 23.21
CA LEU A 451 18.35 11.68 24.53
C LEU A 451 19.10 10.35 24.47
N ARG A 452 19.81 10.05 25.55
CA ARG A 452 20.37 8.73 25.76
C ARG A 452 19.42 7.96 26.68
N VAL A 453 19.16 6.71 26.34
CA VAL A 453 18.27 5.86 27.10
C VAL A 453 18.94 4.54 27.42
N LYS A 454 18.61 3.95 28.56
CA LYS A 454 19.00 2.60 28.94
C LYS A 454 17.81 1.67 28.83
N LEU A 455 17.99 0.54 28.15
CA LEU A 455 16.99 -0.52 28.08
C LEU A 455 16.88 -1.21 29.45
N VAL A 456 15.68 -1.24 30.04
CA VAL A 456 15.46 -1.81 31.38
C VAL A 456 14.64 -3.09 31.37
N SER A 457 13.72 -3.25 30.42
CA SER A 457 12.94 -4.48 30.28
C SER A 457 12.40 -4.68 28.87
N THR A 458 12.17 -5.95 28.55
CA THR A 458 11.48 -6.41 27.35
C THR A 458 10.44 -7.46 27.75
N ASP A 459 9.28 -7.46 27.10
CA ASP A 459 8.26 -8.50 27.19
C ASP A 459 7.88 -8.91 25.76
N VAL A 460 8.33 -10.09 25.34
CA VAL A 460 8.13 -10.58 23.97
C VAL A 460 6.67 -10.89 23.69
N GLU A 461 5.94 -11.47 24.64
CA GLU A 461 4.54 -11.87 24.45
C GLU A 461 3.60 -10.66 24.26
N ARG A 462 3.91 -9.57 24.98
CA ARG A 462 3.16 -8.31 24.90
C ARG A 462 3.74 -7.34 23.88
N GLY A 463 4.98 -7.54 23.45
CA GLY A 463 5.72 -6.61 22.62
C GLY A 463 6.01 -5.30 23.36
N PHE A 464 6.38 -5.39 24.64
CA PHE A 464 6.77 -4.22 25.43
C PHE A 464 8.30 -4.10 25.48
N ILE A 465 8.76 -2.86 25.40
CA ILE A 465 10.16 -2.47 25.49
C ILE A 465 10.14 -1.21 26.36
N ASP A 466 10.82 -1.23 27.49
CA ASP A 466 10.87 -0.11 28.41
C ASP A 466 12.29 0.44 28.51
N PHE A 467 12.37 1.75 28.47
CA PHE A 467 13.58 2.54 28.57
C PHE A 467 13.50 3.48 29.77
N VAL A 468 14.65 3.86 30.31
CA VAL A 468 14.81 5.01 31.22
C VAL A 468 15.80 5.98 30.63
N GLN A 469 15.63 7.28 30.89
CA GLN A 469 16.61 8.27 30.45
C GLN A 469 17.91 8.08 31.24
N THR A 470 19.03 8.26 30.55
CA THR A 470 20.35 8.39 31.18
C THR A 470 20.94 9.75 30.84
N ASP A 471 21.80 10.23 31.73
CA ASP A 471 22.55 11.49 31.57
C ASP A 471 23.39 11.55 30.28
#